data_AF-X1GZG0-F1
#
_entry.id   AF-X1GZG0-F1
#
_cell.length_a   1.000
_cell.length_b   1.000
_cell.length_c   1.000
_cell.angle_alpha   90.00
_cell.angle_beta   90.00
_cell.angle_gamma   90.00
#
_symmetry.space_group_name_H-M   'P 1'
#
loop_
_entity.id
_entity.type
_entity.pdbx_description
1 polymer ?
#
loop_
_entity_poly.entity_id
_entity_poly.type
_entity_poly.pdbx_seq_one_letter_code
_entity_poly.pdbx_strand_id
1 'polypeptide(L)'
;EEMSGSFQQLIDGKFDLEAMQKHFEDLLRKQDEEHNFGHHFIGTQGDSQFGNMGQNPMGMRIGGSSGMRMAIQIAQKRIFKDYRKDIVLDTRQIKVALKRLKKLEEIGKRDELNIDKTIDQTAKNGGDI
;
A
#
# COMPACT_ATOMS: atom_id res chain seq x y z
N GLU A 1 -2.67 15.93 19.76
CA GLU A 1 -1.46 16.10 18.92
C GLU A 1 -0.19 15.46 19.51
N GLU A 2 -0.02 15.36 20.83
CA GLU A 2 1.23 14.84 21.44
C GLU A 2 1.51 13.32 21.26
N MET A 3 0.49 12.51 20.97
CA MET A 3 0.63 11.06 20.77
C MET A 3 1.33 10.66 19.47
N SER A 4 1.35 11.54 18.46
CA SER A 4 1.99 11.27 17.16
C SER A 4 3.51 11.35 17.24
N GLY A 5 4.05 12.28 18.02
CA GLY A 5 5.50 12.48 18.14
C GLY A 5 6.18 11.36 18.94
N SER A 6 5.55 10.92 20.04
CA SER A 6 6.07 9.82 20.88
C SER A 6 6.08 8.48 20.14
N PHE A 7 5.04 8.19 19.36
CA PHE A 7 4.97 6.96 18.56
C PHE A 7 5.98 6.96 17.41
N GLN A 8 6.14 8.08 16.71
CA GLN A 8 7.13 8.20 15.63
C GLN A 8 8.57 8.11 16.17
N GLN A 9 8.86 8.69 17.33
CA GLN A 9 10.17 8.56 17.99
C GLN A 9 10.44 7.14 18.50
N LEU A 10 9.42 6.39 18.90
CA LEU A 10 9.54 4.97 19.25
C LEU A 10 9.82 4.09 18.03
N ILE A 11 9.27 4.44 16.87
CA ILE A 11 9.60 3.80 15.59
C ILE A 11 11.03 4.17 15.19
N ASP A 12 11.38 5.44 15.10
CA ASP A 12 12.72 5.85 14.64
C ASP A 12 13.84 5.41 15.61
N GLY A 13 13.55 5.31 16.91
CA GLY A 13 14.53 4.92 17.93
C GLY A 13 14.77 3.41 18.08
N LYS A 14 13.90 2.56 17.53
CA LYS A 14 14.03 1.08 17.60
C LYS A 14 13.90 0.38 16.24
N PHE A 15 13.52 1.09 15.19
CA PHE A 15 13.13 0.54 13.90
C PHE A 15 13.86 1.26 12.77
N ASP A 16 14.97 0.67 12.33
CA ASP A 16 15.64 1.08 11.09
C ASP A 16 14.90 0.45 9.89
N LEU A 17 14.10 1.29 9.23
CA LEU A 17 13.34 0.93 8.02
C LEU A 17 14.25 0.42 6.90
N GLU A 18 15.47 0.93 6.79
CA GLU A 18 16.41 0.55 5.75
C GLU A 18 16.97 -0.86 6.02
N ALA A 19 17.36 -1.12 7.27
CA ALA A 19 17.77 -2.47 7.70
C ALA A 19 16.66 -3.50 7.51
N MET A 20 15.40 -3.15 7.82
CA MET A 20 14.26 -4.04 7.60
C MET A 20 14.04 -4.33 6.11
N GLN A 21 14.12 -3.32 5.25
CA GLN A 21 14.00 -3.52 3.79
C GLN A 21 15.12 -4.40 3.25
N LYS A 22 16.37 -4.18 3.70
CA LYS A 22 17.51 -5.01 3.31
C LYS A 22 17.34 -6.46 3.75
N HIS A 23 16.87 -6.69 4.98
CA HIS A 23 16.59 -8.03 5.49
C HIS A 23 15.49 -8.71 4.65
N PHE A 24 14.45 -7.97 4.30
CA PHE A 24 13.38 -8.47 3.44
C PHE A 24 13.91 -8.89 2.05
N GLU A 25 14.76 -8.07 1.43
CA GLU A 25 15.41 -8.43 0.16
C GLU A 25 16.29 -9.69 0.28
N ASP A 26 17.04 -9.82 1.37
CA ASP A 26 17.89 -10.99 1.58
C ASP A 26 17.07 -12.27 1.77
N LEU A 27 15.92 -12.20 2.45
CA LEU A 27 14.98 -13.32 2.53
C LEU A 27 14.40 -13.67 1.17
N LEU A 28 14.00 -12.68 0.36
CA LEU A 28 13.52 -12.92 -1.01
C LEU A 28 14.56 -13.61 -1.90
N ARG A 29 15.86 -13.36 -1.68
CA ARG A 29 16.94 -14.04 -2.41
C ARG A 29 17.21 -15.47 -1.92
N LYS A 30 16.98 -15.75 -0.65
CA LYS A 30 17.28 -17.05 -0.01
C LYS A 30 16.09 -18.01 -0.01
N GLN A 31 14.89 -17.49 -0.14
CA GLN A 31 13.66 -18.25 -0.05
C GLN A 31 13.26 -18.76 -1.43
N ASP A 32 13.40 -20.06 -1.66
CA ASP A 32 13.08 -20.71 -2.94
C ASP A 32 11.66 -21.30 -3.00
N GLU A 33 11.01 -21.47 -1.85
CA GLU A 33 9.68 -22.10 -1.73
C GLU A 33 8.72 -21.31 -0.82
N GLU A 34 7.43 -21.67 -0.87
CA GLU A 34 6.43 -21.11 0.04
C GLU A 34 6.68 -21.61 1.47
N HIS A 35 6.73 -20.67 2.42
CA HIS A 35 6.86 -20.99 3.83
C HIS A 35 5.58 -20.59 4.55
N ASN A 36 5.01 -21.51 5.30
CA ASN A 36 3.86 -21.25 6.16
C ASN A 36 4.22 -21.66 7.58
N PHE A 37 3.79 -20.88 8.57
CA PHE A 37 4.18 -20.99 9.97
C PHE A 37 5.67 -20.69 10.23
N GLY A 38 6.04 -20.53 11.50
CA GLY A 38 7.41 -20.20 11.89
C GLY A 38 7.70 -18.70 11.99
N HIS A 39 8.97 -18.36 12.24
CA HIS A 39 9.38 -17.01 12.67
C HIS A 39 10.45 -16.35 11.80
N HIS A 40 10.95 -17.04 10.76
CA HIS A 40 12.13 -16.59 9.99
C HIS A 40 11.82 -16.19 8.55
N PHE A 41 11.14 -17.05 7.78
CA PHE A 41 10.89 -16.82 6.36
C PHE A 41 9.63 -15.97 6.10
N ILE A 42 9.49 -15.50 4.86
CA ILE A 42 8.33 -14.73 4.40
C ILE A 42 7.18 -15.72 4.17
N GLY A 43 6.12 -15.61 4.95
CA GLY A 43 5.11 -16.65 4.97
C GLY A 43 3.76 -16.27 5.55
N THR A 44 2.85 -17.24 5.67
CA THR A 44 1.56 -17.02 6.33
C THR A 44 1.44 -17.71 7.68
N GLN A 45 0.57 -17.20 8.56
CA GLN A 45 0.21 -17.83 9.84
C GLN A 45 1.38 -18.11 10.81
N GLY A 46 2.44 -17.30 10.76
CA GLY A 46 3.60 -17.38 11.66
C GLY A 46 3.83 -16.12 12.48
N ASP A 47 4.96 -16.10 13.19
CA ASP A 47 5.41 -14.93 13.98
C ASP A 47 6.53 -14.15 13.29
N SER A 48 6.81 -14.52 12.04
CA SER A 48 7.78 -13.83 11.20
C SER A 48 7.48 -12.33 11.12
N GLN A 49 8.55 -11.53 11.06
CA GLN A 49 8.47 -10.09 10.83
C GLN A 49 7.94 -9.77 9.42
N PHE A 50 7.95 -10.74 8.52
CA PHE A 50 7.51 -10.59 7.13
C PHE A 50 6.46 -11.64 6.79
N GLY A 51 5.32 -11.22 6.25
CA GLY A 51 4.29 -12.17 5.87
C GLY A 51 2.86 -11.65 5.96
N ASN A 52 1.91 -12.57 6.08
CA ASN A 52 0.50 -12.22 6.23
C ASN A 52 -0.24 -13.20 7.16
N MET A 53 -1.33 -12.78 7.78
CA MET A 53 -2.11 -13.59 8.74
C MET A 53 -1.32 -14.13 9.97
N GLY A 54 -0.16 -13.54 10.27
CA GLY A 54 0.65 -13.84 11.45
C GLY A 54 0.32 -12.98 12.67
N GLN A 55 0.94 -13.26 13.82
CA GLN A 55 0.70 -12.51 15.06
C GLN A 55 1.71 -11.40 15.36
N ASN A 56 2.67 -11.13 14.46
CA ASN A 56 3.70 -10.13 14.70
C ASN A 56 3.16 -8.68 14.59
N PRO A 57 3.13 -7.90 15.69
CA PRO A 57 2.59 -6.55 15.68
C PRO A 57 3.57 -5.50 15.12
N MET A 58 4.85 -5.85 14.92
CA MET A 58 5.87 -4.91 14.47
C MET A 58 6.42 -5.27 13.08
N GLY A 59 5.74 -6.12 12.31
CA GLY A 59 6.23 -6.62 11.02
C GLY A 59 5.83 -5.80 9.79
N MET A 60 6.44 -6.14 8.65
CA MET A 60 6.02 -5.73 7.33
C MET A 60 5.02 -6.76 6.76
N ARG A 61 3.78 -6.32 6.52
CA ARG A 61 2.74 -7.19 5.94
C ARG A 61 2.81 -7.22 4.42
N ILE A 62 2.79 -8.42 3.85
CA ILE A 62 2.92 -8.64 2.40
C ILE A 62 1.62 -9.25 1.88
N GLY A 63 0.83 -8.45 1.15
CA GLY A 63 -0.42 -8.90 0.54
C GLY A 63 -1.57 -9.24 1.51
N GLY A 64 -2.65 -9.78 0.93
CA GLY A 64 -3.85 -10.28 1.61
C GLY A 64 -4.76 -9.25 2.31
N SER A 65 -5.86 -9.76 2.88
CA SER A 65 -6.88 -8.99 3.61
C SER A 65 -6.35 -8.53 4.98
N SER A 66 -6.90 -7.44 5.51
CA SER A 66 -6.50 -6.98 6.84
C SER A 66 -7.17 -7.85 7.93
N GLY A 67 -6.35 -8.49 8.76
CA GLY A 67 -6.78 -9.13 10.01
C GLY A 67 -6.85 -8.10 11.14
N MET A 68 -6.08 -8.32 12.23
CA MET A 68 -5.99 -7.41 13.40
C MET A 68 -5.41 -6.00 13.12
N ARG A 69 -5.03 -5.66 11.88
CA ARG A 69 -4.50 -4.33 11.46
C ARG A 69 -3.25 -3.84 12.24
N MET A 70 -2.38 -4.76 12.67
CA MET A 70 -1.23 -4.43 13.53
C MET A 70 0.05 -4.03 12.80
N ALA A 71 0.18 -4.26 11.49
CA ALA A 71 1.46 -4.08 10.78
C ALA A 71 1.89 -2.60 10.67
N ILE A 72 3.16 -2.30 10.98
CA ILE A 72 3.77 -0.95 10.86
C ILE A 72 3.91 -0.56 9.40
N GLN A 73 4.36 -1.49 8.56
CA GLN A 73 4.50 -1.28 7.13
C GLN A 73 3.68 -2.32 6.39
N ILE A 74 2.93 -1.87 5.40
CA ILE A 74 2.20 -2.76 4.52
C ILE A 74 2.86 -2.64 3.15
N ALA A 75 3.56 -3.69 2.73
CA ALA A 75 3.99 -3.89 1.36
C ALA A 75 2.74 -4.25 0.52
N GLN A 76 1.85 -3.26 0.38
CA GLN A 76 0.63 -3.36 -0.41
C GLN A 76 0.74 -2.54 -1.70
N LYS A 77 -0.29 -2.68 -2.52
CA LYS A 77 -0.51 -1.89 -3.73
C LYS A 77 -0.27 -0.42 -3.41
N ARG A 78 0.61 0.24 -4.18
CA ARG A 78 0.96 1.66 -4.01
C ARG A 78 -0.19 2.57 -4.48
N ILE A 79 -1.36 2.42 -3.87
CA ILE A 79 -2.59 3.15 -4.23
C ILE A 79 -2.40 4.67 -4.11
N PHE A 80 -1.56 5.11 -3.17
CA PHE A 80 -1.28 6.54 -3.00
C PHE A 80 0.00 7.03 -3.70
N LYS A 81 0.59 6.23 -4.61
CA LYS A 81 1.84 6.61 -5.32
C LYS A 81 1.72 7.95 -6.04
N ASP A 82 0.54 8.20 -6.59
CA ASP A 82 0.26 9.37 -7.42
C ASP A 82 0.07 10.65 -6.57
N TYR A 83 -0.09 10.52 -5.25
CA TYR A 83 -0.20 11.65 -4.31
C TYR A 83 1.14 12.06 -3.70
N ARG A 84 2.26 11.46 -4.12
CA ARG A 84 3.58 11.84 -3.58
C ARG A 84 4.00 13.23 -4.04
N LYS A 85 4.68 13.95 -3.14
CA LYS A 85 5.20 15.31 -3.38
C LYS A 85 6.69 15.34 -3.75
N ASP A 86 7.32 14.18 -3.86
CA ASP A 86 8.76 14.00 -4.11
C ASP A 86 9.12 13.95 -5.62
N ILE A 87 8.13 13.93 -6.51
CA ILE A 87 8.34 13.86 -7.97
C ILE A 87 8.08 15.23 -8.62
N VAL A 88 9.02 15.66 -9.46
CA VAL A 88 8.82 16.78 -10.38
C VAL A 88 8.18 16.27 -11.68
N LEU A 89 7.08 16.89 -12.11
CA LEU A 89 6.36 16.51 -13.34
C LEU A 89 7.13 16.95 -14.59
N ASP A 90 7.43 15.99 -15.48
CA ASP A 90 8.01 16.27 -16.80
C ASP A 90 6.92 16.53 -17.85
N THR A 91 7.27 17.30 -18.87
CA THR A 91 6.48 17.62 -20.06
C THR A 91 5.86 16.38 -20.74
N ARG A 92 6.59 15.25 -20.77
CA ARG A 92 6.08 13.99 -21.34
C ARG A 92 4.98 13.38 -20.48
N GLN A 93 5.12 13.45 -19.15
CA GLN A 93 4.12 12.94 -18.22
C GLN A 93 2.82 13.74 -18.35
N ILE A 94 2.93 15.07 -18.46
CA ILE A 94 1.79 15.97 -18.71
C ILE A 94 1.11 15.63 -20.04
N LYS A 95 1.88 15.43 -21.12
CA LYS A 95 1.33 15.05 -22.44
C LYS A 95 0.55 13.73 -22.39
N VAL A 96 1.05 12.73 -21.66
CA VAL A 96 0.35 11.45 -21.48
C VAL A 96 -0.92 11.62 -20.66
N ALA A 97 -0.89 12.43 -19.60
CA ALA A 97 -2.07 12.75 -18.79
C ALA A 97 -3.15 13.43 -19.65
N LEU A 98 -2.80 14.46 -20.43
CA LEU A 98 -3.73 15.13 -21.35
C LEU A 98 -4.29 14.18 -22.42
N LYS A 99 -3.48 13.24 -22.93
CA LYS A 99 -3.95 12.23 -23.87
C LYS A 99 -4.95 11.27 -23.24
N ARG A 100 -4.78 10.92 -21.96
CA ARG A 100 -5.75 10.11 -21.19
C ARG A 100 -7.04 10.90 -20.93
N LEU A 101 -6.94 12.17 -20.53
CA LEU A 101 -8.11 13.03 -20.35
C LEU A 101 -8.93 13.18 -21.63
N LYS A 102 -8.25 13.33 -22.79
CA LYS A 102 -8.93 13.36 -24.10
C LYS A 102 -9.63 12.04 -24.44
N LYS A 103 -9.19 10.92 -23.84
CA LYS A 103 -9.77 9.58 -24.01
C LYS A 103 -10.76 9.20 -22.91
N LEU A 104 -11.00 10.06 -21.92
CA LEU A 104 -12.14 9.90 -21.03
C LEU A 104 -13.39 10.15 -21.89
N GLU A 105 -13.86 9.08 -22.53
CA GLU A 105 -15.09 9.11 -23.30
C GLU A 105 -16.27 9.16 -22.32
N GLU A 106 -17.27 9.97 -22.64
CA GLU A 106 -18.54 9.98 -21.92
C GLU A 106 -19.18 8.59 -22.02
N ILE A 107 -19.20 7.84 -20.92
CA ILE A 107 -19.92 6.57 -20.83
C ILE A 107 -21.34 6.88 -20.36
N GLY A 108 -22.31 6.94 -21.28
CA GLY A 108 -23.72 7.15 -20.96
C GLY A 108 -24.47 8.01 -21.98
N LYS A 109 -25.75 8.29 -21.72
CA LYS A 109 -26.49 9.31 -22.47
C LYS A 109 -25.95 10.69 -22.09
N ARG A 110 -25.74 11.56 -23.07
CA ARG A 110 -25.16 12.91 -22.86
C ARG A 110 -25.91 13.78 -21.85
N ASP A 111 -27.23 13.60 -21.76
CA ASP A 111 -28.10 14.50 -21.01
C ASP A 111 -28.60 13.90 -19.68
N GLU A 112 -28.21 12.66 -19.36
CA GLU A 112 -28.67 11.94 -18.16
C GLU A 112 -27.49 11.45 -17.33
N LEU A 113 -27.33 12.00 -16.12
CA LEU A 113 -26.37 11.53 -15.13
C LEU A 113 -27.09 10.61 -14.12
N ASN A 114 -26.63 9.37 -13.98
CA ASN A 114 -27.10 8.48 -12.93
C ASN A 114 -26.42 8.84 -11.59
N ILE A 115 -27.06 9.69 -10.81
CA ILE A 115 -26.53 10.19 -9.53
C ILE A 115 -26.32 9.05 -8.52
N ASP A 116 -27.27 8.14 -8.38
CA ASP A 116 -27.19 7.05 -7.41
C ASP A 116 -25.98 6.15 -7.67
N LYS A 117 -25.78 5.76 -8.93
CA LYS A 117 -24.64 4.94 -9.34
C LYS A 117 -23.32 5.69 -9.16
N THR A 118 -23.28 6.98 -9.48
CA THR A 118 -22.08 7.80 -9.29
C THR A 118 -21.73 7.92 -7.80
N ILE A 119 -22.71 8.23 -6.93
CA ILE A 119 -22.48 8.31 -5.48
C ILE A 119 -22.00 6.97 -4.92
N ASP A 120 -22.65 5.86 -5.29
CA ASP A 120 -22.26 4.52 -4.83
C ASP A 120 -20.84 4.16 -5.27
N GLN A 121 -20.50 4.41 -6.54
CA GLN A 121 -19.16 4.12 -7.06
C GLN A 121 -18.09 5.01 -6.44
N THR A 122 -18.35 6.32 -6.30
CA THR A 122 -17.43 7.25 -5.65
C THR A 122 -17.22 6.88 -4.18
N ALA A 123 -18.28 6.52 -3.45
CA ALA A 123 -18.17 6.10 -2.05
C ALA A 123 -17.39 4.79 -1.90
N LYS A 124 -17.63 3.80 -2.77
CA LYS A 124 -16.87 2.53 -2.79
C LYS A 124 -15.40 2.72 -3.14
N ASN A 125 -15.09 3.67 -4.03
CA ASN A 125 -13.71 4.01 -4.38
C ASN A 125 -13.04 4.95 -3.36
N GLY A 126 -13.76 5.38 -2.30
CA GLY A 126 -13.22 6.30 -1.29
C GLY A 126 -12.91 7.70 -1.83
N GLY A 127 -13.63 8.14 -2.87
CA GLY A 127 -13.38 9.41 -3.56
C GLY A 127 -12.24 9.38 -4.56
N ASP A 128 -11.62 8.23 -4.80
CA ASP A 128 -10.57 8.04 -5.80
C ASP A 128 -11.18 7.80 -7.20
N ILE A 129 -10.56 8.38 -8.24
CA ILE A 129 -11.06 8.38 -9.63
C ILE A 129 -10.32 7.33 -10.48
#